data_AF-A0A810NWE6-F1
#
_entry.id   AF-A0A810NWE6-F1
#
_cell.length_a   1.000
_cell.length_b   1.000
_cell.length_c   1.000
_cell.angle_alpha   90.00
_cell.angle_beta   90.00
_cell.angle_gamma   90.00
#
_symmetry.space_group_name_H-M   'P 1'
#
loop_
_entity.id
_entity.type
_entity.pdbx_description
1 polymer ?
#
loop_
_entity_poly.entity_id
_entity_poly.type
_entity_poly.pdbx_seq_one_letter_code
_entity_poly.pdbx_strand_id
1 'polypeptide(L)'
;MTTGVSTEQLVARLRRVRFEESLDHNGSRLVLMREYLRRSALWAQALDCLTAWPFFDIAAAADPSAGFGDAFTSFVLGELDGRGLRPIDERVIAYMLNFTTLRAWPPGLSDPFEPLLMVYERGGSFGREAGCILIGHGDGIPQRHPEMHAARESEPDLSPAALDLFDRRWEERREEAARRVGAAQQRSAD
;
A
#
# COMPACT_ATOMS: atom_id res chain seq x y z
N MET A 1 6.38 13.27 -20.27
CA MET A 1 7.12 13.11 -19.00
C MET A 1 6.08 12.82 -17.94
N THR A 2 6.07 11.62 -17.37
CA THR A 2 5.17 11.30 -16.26
C THR A 2 5.81 11.88 -15.00
N THR A 3 5.28 12.99 -14.49
CA THR A 3 5.80 13.65 -13.28
C THR A 3 5.25 12.91 -12.06
N GLY A 4 6.13 12.27 -11.29
CA GLY A 4 5.79 11.72 -9.97
C GLY A 4 5.52 12.80 -8.93
N VAL A 5 5.11 12.37 -7.73
CA VAL A 5 4.93 13.25 -6.57
C VAL A 5 6.28 13.84 -6.16
N SER A 6 6.35 15.16 -5.90
CA SER A 6 7.60 15.76 -5.40
C SER A 6 7.88 15.32 -3.96
N THR A 7 9.14 15.36 -3.53
CA THR A 7 9.53 15.03 -2.15
C THR A 7 8.75 15.87 -1.13
N GLU A 8 8.58 17.17 -1.38
CA GLU A 8 7.84 18.08 -0.51
C GLU A 8 6.36 17.71 -0.41
N GLN A 9 5.75 17.31 -1.53
CA GLN A 9 4.36 16.85 -1.57
C GLN A 9 4.19 15.54 -0.81
N LEU A 10 5.11 14.58 -0.99
CA LEU A 10 5.11 13.31 -0.25
C LEU A 10 5.20 13.55 1.26
N VAL A 11 6.19 14.34 1.71
CA VAL A 11 6.37 14.66 3.14
C VAL A 11 5.14 15.37 3.70
N ALA A 12 4.56 16.33 2.95
CA ALA A 12 3.34 17.01 3.36
C ALA A 12 2.14 16.05 3.52
N ARG A 13 2.01 15.04 2.66
CA ARG A 13 0.98 14.00 2.76
C ARG A 13 1.22 13.09 3.96
N LEU A 14 2.44 12.56 4.13
CA LEU A 14 2.83 11.70 5.25
C LEU A 14 2.57 12.36 6.62
N ARG A 15 2.82 13.67 6.74
CA ARG A 15 2.54 14.43 7.98
C ARG A 15 1.06 14.45 8.37
N ARG A 16 0.13 14.09 7.49
CA ARG A 16 -1.31 13.99 7.78
C ARG A 16 -1.74 12.57 8.17
N VAL A 17 -0.89 11.58 7.94
CA VAL A 17 -1.21 10.17 8.19
C VAL A 17 -1.25 9.88 9.70
N ARG A 18 -2.16 8.96 10.03
CA ARG A 18 -2.30 8.24 11.30
C ARG A 18 -2.18 6.75 10.99
N PHE A 19 -1.18 6.09 11.56
CA PHE A 19 -0.87 4.68 11.26
C PHE A 19 -1.53 3.73 12.25
N GLU A 20 -2.18 4.27 13.29
CA GLU A 20 -3.05 3.52 14.18
C GLU A 20 -4.14 2.79 13.38
N GLU A 21 -4.39 1.54 13.73
CA GLU A 21 -5.32 0.67 13.03
C GLU A 21 -6.74 1.26 13.02
N SER A 22 -7.34 1.35 11.83
CA SER A 22 -8.76 1.66 11.64
C SER A 22 -9.34 0.74 10.57
N LEU A 23 -10.61 0.35 10.77
CA LEU A 23 -11.36 -0.49 9.83
C LEU A 23 -12.26 0.33 8.89
N ASP A 24 -12.41 1.63 9.13
CA ASP A 24 -13.41 2.50 8.44
C ASP A 24 -13.22 2.53 6.92
N HIS A 25 -12.00 2.28 6.45
CA HIS A 25 -11.65 2.32 5.04
C HIS A 25 -11.01 1.02 4.53
N ASN A 26 -11.32 -0.12 5.15
CA ASN A 26 -10.67 -1.37 4.80
C ASN A 26 -10.92 -1.81 3.34
N GLY A 27 -12.10 -1.52 2.79
CA GLY A 27 -12.48 -1.90 1.43
C GLY A 27 -11.57 -1.27 0.37
N SER A 28 -11.41 0.04 0.44
CA SER A 28 -10.54 0.84 -0.41
C SER A 28 -9.06 0.54 -0.16
N ARG A 29 -8.63 0.39 1.10
CA ARG A 29 -7.25 0.01 1.45
C ARG A 29 -6.85 -1.33 0.81
N LEU A 30 -7.75 -2.31 0.73
CA LEU A 30 -7.52 -3.58 0.04
C LEU A 30 -7.33 -3.40 -1.48
N VAL A 31 -8.14 -2.54 -2.11
CA VAL A 31 -8.03 -2.26 -3.55
C VAL A 31 -6.70 -1.53 -3.83
N LEU A 32 -6.39 -0.52 -3.05
CA LEU A 32 -5.15 0.25 -3.16
C LEU A 32 -3.91 -0.62 -2.94
N MET A 33 -3.91 -1.48 -1.93
CA MET A 33 -2.79 -2.41 -1.71
C MET A 33 -2.63 -3.40 -2.88
N ARG A 34 -3.71 -3.89 -3.49
CA ARG A 34 -3.62 -4.73 -4.70
C ARG A 34 -3.02 -3.97 -5.88
N GLU A 35 -3.40 -2.70 -6.04
CA GLU A 35 -2.84 -1.86 -7.10
C GLU A 35 -1.36 -1.54 -6.85
N TYR A 36 -0.95 -1.29 -5.60
CA TYR A 36 0.46 -1.21 -5.22
C TYR A 36 1.21 -2.47 -5.64
N LEU A 37 0.71 -3.66 -5.26
CA LEU A 37 1.33 -4.95 -5.56
C LEU A 37 1.48 -5.20 -7.05
N ARG A 38 0.47 -4.84 -7.85
CA ARG A 38 0.53 -4.89 -9.30
C ARG A 38 1.61 -3.98 -9.86
N ARG A 39 1.62 -2.70 -9.46
CA ARG A 39 2.61 -1.73 -9.96
C ARG A 39 4.02 -2.11 -9.52
N SER A 40 4.23 -2.48 -8.26
CA SER A 40 5.54 -2.90 -7.77
C SER A 40 6.02 -4.18 -8.44
N ALA A 41 5.13 -5.08 -8.86
CA ALA A 41 5.49 -6.28 -9.63
C ALA A 41 5.98 -5.91 -11.04
N LEU A 42 5.31 -4.96 -11.71
CA LEU A 42 5.76 -4.45 -13.01
C LEU A 42 7.15 -3.80 -12.92
N TRP A 43 7.40 -3.05 -11.84
CA TRP A 43 8.72 -2.49 -11.56
C TRP A 43 9.77 -3.56 -11.28
N ALA A 44 9.44 -4.58 -10.47
CA ALA A 44 10.35 -5.68 -10.19
C ALA A 44 10.70 -6.46 -11.46
N GLN A 45 9.75 -6.64 -12.39
CA GLN A 45 10.02 -7.26 -13.69
C GLN A 45 10.93 -6.39 -14.56
N ALA A 46 10.65 -5.09 -14.65
CA ALA A 46 11.42 -4.18 -15.47
C ALA A 46 12.88 -4.01 -15.00
N LEU A 47 13.13 -4.19 -13.70
CA LEU A 47 14.44 -4.06 -13.07
C LEU A 47 15.13 -5.42 -12.80
N ASP A 48 14.54 -6.54 -13.23
CA ASP A 48 15.01 -7.90 -12.93
C ASP A 48 15.24 -8.17 -11.42
N CYS A 49 14.34 -7.64 -10.58
CA CYS A 49 14.41 -7.64 -9.12
C CYS A 49 13.27 -8.44 -8.46
N LEU A 50 12.77 -9.49 -9.11
CA LEU A 50 11.59 -10.25 -8.66
C LEU A 50 11.74 -10.86 -7.26
N THR A 51 12.96 -11.16 -6.81
CA THR A 51 13.25 -11.72 -5.48
C THR A 51 13.10 -10.71 -4.34
N ALA A 52 13.15 -9.41 -4.63
CA ALA A 52 13.00 -8.34 -3.64
C ALA A 52 11.52 -7.91 -3.44
N TRP A 53 10.63 -8.34 -4.34
CA TRP A 53 9.20 -8.03 -4.30
C TRP A 53 8.53 -8.62 -3.03
N PRO A 54 7.54 -7.95 -2.39
CA PRO A 54 6.77 -6.79 -2.86
C PRO A 54 7.26 -5.42 -2.40
N PHE A 55 8.04 -5.36 -1.32
CA PHE A 55 8.47 -4.11 -0.70
C PHE A 55 9.98 -3.99 -0.83
N PHE A 56 10.44 -3.21 -1.81
CA PHE A 56 11.86 -2.99 -2.08
C PHE A 56 12.13 -1.55 -2.50
N ASP A 57 13.40 -1.15 -2.41
CA ASP A 57 13.87 0.16 -2.83
C ASP A 57 13.98 0.22 -4.37
N ILE A 58 12.90 0.68 -5.00
CA ILE A 58 12.83 0.82 -6.45
C ILE A 58 13.83 1.86 -6.96
N ALA A 59 14.08 2.93 -6.18
CA ALA A 59 15.06 3.94 -6.55
C ALA A 59 16.47 3.35 -6.59
N ALA A 60 16.90 2.68 -5.52
CA ALA A 60 18.22 2.07 -5.46
C ALA A 60 18.41 0.96 -6.52
N ALA A 61 17.35 0.22 -6.86
CA ALA A 61 17.39 -0.79 -7.92
C ALA A 61 17.48 -0.17 -9.33
N ALA A 62 16.84 0.98 -9.56
CA ALA A 62 16.89 1.67 -10.85
C ALA A 62 18.17 2.49 -11.04
N ASP A 63 18.65 3.14 -9.98
CA ASP A 63 19.85 3.96 -9.96
C ASP A 63 20.47 3.87 -8.54
N PRO A 64 21.62 3.18 -8.37
CA PRO A 64 22.26 3.06 -7.06
C PRO A 64 22.70 4.38 -6.41
N SER A 65 22.73 5.48 -7.18
CA SER A 65 22.99 6.82 -6.66
C SER A 65 21.72 7.59 -6.25
N ALA A 66 20.54 7.05 -6.58
CA ALA A 66 19.26 7.58 -6.16
C ALA A 66 19.00 7.29 -4.68
N GLY A 67 18.35 8.24 -4.03
CA GLY A 67 18.01 8.16 -2.62
C GLY A 67 18.46 9.37 -1.82
N PHE A 68 17.88 9.46 -0.63
CA PHE A 68 18.32 10.38 0.39
C PHE A 68 19.25 9.66 1.37
N GLY A 69 20.22 10.37 1.94
CA GLY A 69 21.04 9.82 3.01
C GLY A 69 20.26 9.62 4.30
N ASP A 70 20.76 8.74 5.16
CA ASP A 70 20.12 8.31 6.42
C ASP A 70 19.65 9.49 7.29
N ALA A 71 20.39 10.60 7.31
CA ALA A 71 20.07 11.77 8.10
C ALA A 71 18.71 12.40 7.72
N PHE A 72 18.42 12.53 6.41
CA PHE A 72 17.16 13.11 5.95
C PHE A 72 15.99 12.14 6.19
N THR A 73 16.19 10.86 5.88
CA THR A 73 15.18 9.82 6.11
C THR A 73 14.83 9.73 7.60
N SER A 74 15.83 9.72 8.48
CA SER A 74 15.64 9.69 9.94
C SER A 74 14.92 10.94 10.44
N PHE A 75 15.22 12.11 9.85
CA PHE A 75 14.52 13.35 10.18
C PHE A 75 13.02 13.24 9.85
N VAL A 76 12.67 12.80 8.64
CA VAL A 76 11.25 12.64 8.24
C VAL A 76 10.55 11.60 9.11
N LEU A 77 11.18 10.45 9.36
CA LEU A 77 10.60 9.41 10.22
C LEU A 77 10.39 9.90 11.66
N GLY A 78 11.30 10.73 12.19
CA GLY A 78 11.15 11.36 13.49
C GLY A 78 9.94 12.29 13.59
N GLU A 79 9.53 12.96 12.49
CA GLU A 79 8.30 13.76 12.47
C GLU A 79 7.01 12.92 12.53
N LEU A 80 7.12 11.63 12.19
CA LEU A 80 6.02 10.67 12.19
C LEU A 80 5.95 9.84 13.48
N ASP A 81 6.90 10.02 14.40
CA ASP A 81 6.94 9.29 15.67
C ASP A 81 5.67 9.53 16.51
N GLY A 82 5.29 8.52 17.30
CA GLY A 82 4.09 8.54 18.14
C GLY A 82 2.76 8.42 17.39
N ARG A 83 2.77 8.08 16.09
CA ARG A 83 1.55 7.96 15.25
C ARG A 83 1.19 6.53 14.87
N GLY A 84 1.67 5.53 15.64
CA GLY A 84 1.43 4.12 15.37
C GLY A 84 2.27 3.52 14.24
N LEU A 85 3.39 4.16 13.88
CA LEU A 85 4.32 3.68 12.86
C LEU A 85 4.86 2.28 13.23
N ARG A 86 4.90 1.35 12.27
CA ARG A 86 5.55 0.04 12.44
C ARG A 86 6.87 -0.02 11.67
N PRO A 87 7.79 -0.95 12.01
CA PRO A 87 9.06 -1.10 11.29
C PRO A 87 8.92 -1.33 9.77
N ILE A 88 7.83 -1.95 9.33
CA ILE A 88 7.56 -2.11 7.89
C ILE A 88 7.18 -0.79 7.21
N ASP A 89 6.49 0.10 7.93
CA ASP A 89 6.10 1.42 7.43
C ASP A 89 7.31 2.32 7.30
N GLU A 90 8.17 2.36 8.32
CA GLU A 90 9.43 3.13 8.28
C GLU A 90 10.25 2.78 7.04
N ARG A 91 10.43 1.48 6.80
CA ARG A 91 11.17 0.98 5.65
C ARG A 91 10.53 1.36 4.31
N VAL A 92 9.20 1.23 4.20
CA VAL A 92 8.49 1.59 2.98
C VAL A 92 8.49 3.09 2.74
N ILE A 93 8.34 3.90 3.79
CA ILE A 93 8.42 5.36 3.71
C ILE A 93 9.80 5.79 3.22
N ALA A 94 10.87 5.13 3.69
CA ALA A 94 12.22 5.35 3.16
C ALA A 94 12.29 5.06 1.65
N TYR A 95 11.69 3.96 1.18
CA TYR A 95 11.63 3.65 -0.26
C TYR A 95 10.83 4.68 -1.05
N MET A 96 9.71 5.19 -0.51
CA MET A 96 8.92 6.25 -1.13
C MET A 96 9.73 7.55 -1.27
N LEU A 97 10.47 7.93 -0.22
CA LEU A 97 11.35 9.10 -0.23
C LEU A 97 12.46 8.91 -1.26
N ASN A 98 13.11 7.76 -1.30
CA ASN A 98 14.16 7.51 -2.29
C ASN A 98 13.62 7.56 -3.72
N PHE A 99 12.41 7.04 -3.95
CA PHE A 99 11.76 7.05 -5.25
C PHE A 99 11.56 8.46 -5.83
N THR A 100 11.29 9.47 -5.00
CA THR A 100 11.10 10.86 -5.47
C THR A 100 12.38 11.49 -6.01
N THR A 101 13.55 10.87 -5.79
CA THR A 101 14.83 11.33 -6.34
C THR A 101 15.06 10.89 -7.78
N LEU A 102 14.30 9.91 -8.28
CA LEU A 102 14.41 9.44 -9.66
C LEU A 102 14.00 10.55 -10.63
N ARG A 103 14.92 10.93 -11.52
CA ARG A 103 14.69 11.99 -12.51
C ARG A 103 13.87 11.51 -13.71
N ALA A 104 13.95 10.23 -14.01
CA ALA A 104 13.25 9.58 -15.12
C ALA A 104 13.12 8.08 -14.84
N TRP A 105 12.10 7.46 -15.43
CA TRP A 105 11.92 6.01 -15.41
C TRP A 105 11.28 5.53 -16.71
N PRO A 106 11.34 4.21 -17.01
CA PRO A 106 10.86 3.65 -18.26
C PRO A 106 9.41 4.06 -18.58
N PRO A 107 9.11 4.43 -19.85
CA PRO A 107 7.75 4.75 -20.25
C PRO A 107 6.84 3.53 -20.05
N GLY A 108 5.61 3.79 -19.61
CA GLY A 108 4.63 2.74 -19.32
C GLY A 108 4.63 2.25 -17.86
N LEU A 109 5.65 2.59 -17.07
CA LEU A 109 5.61 2.37 -15.62
C LEU A 109 4.97 3.56 -14.89
N SER A 110 3.95 3.26 -14.09
CA SER A 110 3.31 4.22 -13.20
C SER A 110 4.06 4.33 -11.87
N ASP A 111 3.86 5.43 -11.14
CA ASP A 111 4.31 5.53 -9.76
C ASP A 111 3.75 4.35 -8.95
N PRO A 112 4.62 3.46 -8.42
CA PRO A 112 4.18 2.31 -7.68
C PRO A 112 3.69 2.69 -6.28
N PHE A 113 4.25 3.74 -5.68
CA PHE A 113 4.02 4.11 -4.30
C PHE A 113 2.77 4.97 -4.09
N GLU A 114 2.27 5.65 -5.12
CA GLU A 114 1.03 6.43 -5.03
C GLU A 114 -0.14 5.66 -4.38
N PRO A 115 -0.54 4.45 -4.85
CA PRO A 115 -1.60 3.69 -4.19
C PRO A 115 -1.25 3.28 -2.75
N LEU A 116 0.03 3.06 -2.42
CA LEU A 116 0.44 2.70 -1.07
C LEU A 116 0.41 3.89 -0.11
N LEU A 117 0.76 5.09 -0.59
CA LEU A 117 0.55 6.32 0.16
C LEU A 117 -0.94 6.54 0.45
N MET A 118 -1.80 6.26 -0.53
CA MET A 118 -3.25 6.31 -0.33
C MET A 118 -3.75 5.27 0.69
N VAL A 119 -3.14 4.08 0.79
CA VAL A 119 -3.45 3.12 1.88
C VAL A 119 -3.25 3.77 3.24
N TYR A 120 -2.13 4.49 3.41
CA TYR A 120 -1.82 5.21 4.64
C TYR A 120 -2.76 6.39 4.88
N GLU A 121 -3.09 7.16 3.85
CA GLU A 121 -4.01 8.29 3.96
C GLU A 121 -5.43 7.88 4.34
N ARG A 122 -5.82 6.64 4.00
CA ARG A 122 -7.09 6.04 4.44
C ARG A 122 -7.02 5.43 5.84
N GLY A 123 -5.90 5.62 6.54
CA GLY A 123 -5.72 5.29 7.95
C GLY A 123 -5.21 3.87 8.16
N GLY A 124 -4.32 3.72 9.14
CA GLY A 124 -3.80 2.43 9.55
C GLY A 124 -2.60 1.93 8.76
N SER A 125 -1.76 1.16 9.44
CA SER A 125 -0.64 0.43 8.86
C SER A 125 -1.09 -0.91 8.23
N PHE A 126 -0.21 -1.61 7.52
CA PHE A 126 -0.43 -2.98 7.03
C PHE A 126 0.59 -3.99 7.57
N GLY A 127 0.18 -5.25 7.70
CA GLY A 127 0.99 -6.34 8.24
C GLY A 127 1.44 -7.33 7.16
N ARG A 128 2.36 -8.22 7.55
CA ARG A 128 2.67 -9.43 6.78
C ARG A 128 2.60 -10.64 7.70
N GLU A 129 1.81 -11.63 7.33
CA GLU A 129 1.66 -12.86 8.10
C GLU A 129 1.30 -14.02 7.17
N ALA A 130 1.91 -15.19 7.38
CA ALA A 130 1.59 -16.43 6.68
C ALA A 130 1.48 -16.30 5.14
N GLY A 131 2.36 -15.52 4.51
CA GLY A 131 2.35 -15.30 3.05
C GLY A 131 1.22 -14.38 2.55
N CYS A 132 0.58 -13.64 3.44
CA CYS A 132 -0.42 -12.63 3.14
C CYS A 132 0.04 -11.24 3.59
N ILE A 133 -0.44 -10.22 2.89
CA ILE A 133 -0.39 -8.83 3.33
C ILE A 133 -1.72 -8.52 3.99
N LEU A 134 -1.69 -8.14 5.26
CA LEU A 134 -2.86 -7.94 6.09
C LEU A 134 -3.25 -6.45 6.12
N ILE A 135 -4.54 -6.19 5.90
CA ILE A 135 -5.16 -4.86 6.04
C ILE A 135 -6.23 -4.97 7.13
N GLY A 136 -6.05 -4.25 8.24
CA GLY A 136 -6.98 -4.38 9.37
C GLY A 136 -6.97 -5.76 10.01
N HIS A 137 -8.08 -6.11 10.64
CA HIS A 137 -8.28 -7.40 11.29
C HIS A 137 -9.06 -8.34 10.36
N GLY A 138 -8.36 -9.31 9.75
CA GLY A 138 -8.97 -10.48 9.10
C GLY A 138 -8.99 -10.48 7.57
N ASP A 139 -8.67 -9.37 6.91
CA ASP A 139 -8.56 -9.33 5.46
C ASP A 139 -7.09 -9.42 5.01
N GLY A 140 -6.78 -10.46 4.24
CA GLY A 140 -5.46 -10.71 3.69
C GLY A 140 -5.44 -10.70 2.17
N ILE A 141 -4.43 -10.07 1.59
CA ILE A 141 -4.10 -10.21 0.17
C ILE A 141 -2.98 -11.25 0.07
N PRO A 142 -3.23 -12.41 -0.57
CA PRO A 142 -2.19 -13.40 -0.78
C PRO A 142 -1.01 -12.80 -1.56
N GLN A 143 0.20 -12.92 -1.01
CA GLN A 143 1.41 -12.37 -1.63
C GLN A 143 1.62 -12.99 -3.02
N ARG A 144 1.45 -14.32 -3.17
CA ARG A 144 1.58 -15.06 -4.45
C ARG A 144 2.87 -14.69 -5.23
N HIS A 145 2.97 -15.14 -6.46
CA HIS A 145 4.07 -14.82 -7.37
C HIS A 145 3.88 -13.42 -8.00
N PRO A 146 4.95 -12.62 -8.17
CA PRO A 146 4.86 -11.27 -8.71
C PRO A 146 4.23 -11.22 -10.10
N GLU A 147 4.45 -12.23 -10.94
CA GLU A 147 3.88 -12.32 -12.29
C GLU A 147 2.35 -12.37 -12.26
N MET A 148 1.77 -13.03 -11.25
CA MET A 148 0.33 -13.08 -11.06
C MET A 148 -0.26 -11.72 -10.70
N HIS A 149 0.51 -10.87 -10.03
CA HIS A 149 0.10 -9.50 -9.72
C HIS A 149 0.30 -8.60 -10.93
N ALA A 150 1.45 -8.67 -11.61
CA ALA A 150 1.74 -7.90 -12.82
C ALA A 150 0.70 -8.13 -13.93
N ALA A 151 0.21 -9.36 -14.08
CA ALA A 151 -0.81 -9.73 -15.07
C ALA A 151 -2.24 -9.26 -14.71
N ARG A 152 -2.47 -8.69 -13.53
CA ARG A 152 -3.78 -8.16 -13.16
C ARG A 152 -4.10 -6.93 -14.01
N GLU A 153 -5.38 -6.76 -14.30
CA GLU A 153 -5.87 -5.50 -14.84
C GLU A 153 -5.63 -4.38 -13.82
N SER A 154 -5.27 -3.19 -14.32
CA SER A 154 -5.15 -2.00 -13.48
C SER A 154 -6.50 -1.67 -12.87
N GLU A 155 -6.52 -1.21 -11.62
CA GLU A 155 -7.73 -0.59 -11.10
C GLU A 155 -7.99 0.72 -11.87
N PRO A 156 -9.10 0.84 -12.63
CA PRO A 156 -9.31 1.97 -13.53
C PRO A 156 -9.68 3.26 -12.81
N ASP A 157 -10.24 3.18 -11.60
CA ASP A 157 -10.73 4.34 -10.86
C ASP A 157 -10.28 4.31 -9.39
N LEU A 158 -9.33 5.18 -9.06
CA LEU A 158 -8.86 5.44 -7.70
C LEU A 158 -9.33 6.82 -7.20
N SER A 159 -10.37 7.40 -7.81
CA SER A 159 -10.94 8.66 -7.35
C SER A 159 -11.53 8.53 -5.94
N PRO A 160 -11.61 9.62 -5.16
CA PRO A 160 -12.20 9.59 -3.83
C PRO A 160 -13.58 8.93 -3.79
N ALA A 161 -14.44 9.23 -4.77
CA ALA A 161 -15.79 8.67 -4.85
C ALA A 161 -15.81 7.14 -5.08
N ALA A 162 -14.86 6.62 -5.88
CA ALA A 162 -14.71 5.18 -6.10
C ALA A 162 -14.18 4.48 -4.84
N LEU A 163 -13.23 5.09 -4.14
CA LEU A 163 -12.71 4.57 -2.87
C LEU A 163 -13.80 4.48 -1.81
N ASP A 164 -14.61 5.52 -1.66
CA ASP A 164 -15.73 5.52 -0.73
C ASP A 164 -16.79 4.46 -1.09
N LEU A 165 -16.95 4.14 -2.38
CA LEU A 165 -17.81 3.05 -2.83
C LEU A 165 -17.23 1.67 -2.47
N PHE A 166 -15.91 1.48 -2.55
CA PHE A 166 -15.27 0.25 -2.12
C PHE A 166 -15.44 0.01 -0.62
N ASP A 167 -15.39 1.07 0.19
CA ASP A 167 -15.59 0.98 1.63
C ASP A 167 -17.03 0.55 1.97
N ARG A 168 -18.04 1.23 1.41
CA ARG A 168 -19.46 0.85 1.62
C ARG A 168 -19.72 -0.61 1.23
N ARG A 169 -19.21 -1.05 0.07
CA ARG A 169 -19.35 -2.44 -0.40
C ARG A 169 -18.65 -3.45 0.51
N TRP A 170 -17.55 -3.05 1.15
CA TRP A 170 -16.85 -3.92 2.09
C TRP A 170 -17.63 -4.05 3.39
N GLU A 171 -18.16 -2.95 3.92
CA GLU A 171 -19.02 -2.95 5.11
C GLU A 171 -20.28 -3.81 4.91
N GLU A 172 -21.00 -3.60 3.80
CA GLU A 172 -22.20 -4.38 3.44
C GLU A 172 -21.94 -5.90 3.44
N ARG A 173 -20.81 -6.33 2.86
CA ARG A 173 -20.41 -7.76 2.84
C ARG A 173 -20.10 -8.29 4.23
N ARG A 174 -19.48 -7.49 5.09
CA ARG A 174 -19.21 -7.87 6.48
C ARG A 174 -20.50 -8.04 7.28
N GLU A 175 -21.44 -7.12 7.14
CA GLU A 175 -22.74 -7.20 7.80
C GLU A 175 -23.54 -8.41 7.31
N GLU A 176 -23.51 -8.70 6.01
CA GLU A 176 -24.12 -9.91 5.46
C GLU A 176 -23.49 -11.19 6.03
N ALA A 177 -22.15 -11.26 6.09
CA ALA A 177 -21.44 -12.40 6.66
C ALA A 177 -21.79 -12.60 8.14
N ALA A 178 -21.83 -11.52 8.92
CA ALA A 178 -22.22 -11.56 10.34
C ALA A 178 -23.64 -12.11 10.52
N ARG A 179 -24.60 -11.65 9.69
CA ARG A 179 -25.98 -12.17 9.70
C ARG A 179 -26.05 -13.66 9.40
N ARG A 180 -25.26 -14.15 8.43
CA ARG A 180 -25.21 -15.58 8.07
C ARG A 180 -24.66 -16.44 9.21
N VAL A 181 -23.59 -15.99 9.87
CA VAL A 181 -22.98 -16.69 11.01
C VAL A 181 -23.96 -16.75 12.19
N GLY A 182 -24.61 -15.64 12.53
CA GLY A 182 -25.62 -15.62 13.60
C GLY A 182 -26.80 -16.58 13.31
N ALA A 183 -27.30 -16.58 12.07
CA ALA A 183 -28.38 -17.48 11.66
C ALA A 183 -27.98 -18.97 11.64
N ALA A 184 -26.69 -19.29 11.46
CA ALA A 184 -26.18 -20.65 11.55
C ALA A 184 -26.07 -21.11 13.01
N GLN A 185 -25.59 -20.23 13.90
CA GLN A 185 -25.47 -20.53 15.33
C GLN A 185 -26.84 -20.75 16.00
N GLN A 186 -27.86 -19.98 15.59
CA GLN A 186 -29.22 -20.13 16.13
C GLN A 186 -29.87 -21.45 15.72
N ARG A 187 -29.64 -21.93 14.49
CA ARG A 187 -30.15 -23.22 14.00
C ARG A 187 -29.46 -24.45 14.58
N SER A 188 -28.26 -24.30 15.12
CA SER A 188 -27.55 -25.40 15.81
C SER A 188 -27.89 -25.50 17.30
N ALA A 189 -28.66 -24.52 17.83
CA ALA A 189 -29.08 -24.47 19.23
C ALA A 189 -30.52 -24.95 19.46
N ASP A 190 -31.29 -25.13 18.38
CA ASP A 190 -32.64 -25.70 18.34
C ASP A 190 -32.59 -27.19 17.93
#